data_AF-F3KEQ4-F1
#
_entry.id   AF-F3KEQ4-F1
#
_cell.length_a   1.000
_cell.length_b   1.000
_cell.length_c   1.000
_cell.angle_alpha   90.00
_cell.angle_beta   90.00
_cell.angle_gamma   90.00
#
_symmetry.space_group_name_H-M   'P 1'
#
loop_
_entity.id
_entity.type
_entity.pdbx_description
1 polymer ?
#
loop_
_entity_poly.entity_id
_entity_poly.type
_entity_poly.pdbx_seq_one_letter_code
_entity_poly.pdbx_strand_id
1 'polypeptide(L)' 'MAVEHKTPIDMQIRIVKSDGEHQVYKCLADVELDDNEQVSFVAGVSKNKRNIAA' A
#
# COMPACT_ATOMS: atom_id res chain seq x y z
N MET A 1 -15.48 -21.86 -7.43
CA MET A 1 -14.26 -21.05 -7.27
C MET A 1 -14.71 -19.61 -7.08
N ALA A 2 -14.61 -19.09 -5.86
CA ALA A 2 -14.92 -17.68 -5.63
C ALA A 2 -13.76 -16.84 -6.20
N VAL A 3 -14.09 -15.88 -7.05
CA VAL A 3 -13.14 -14.87 -7.53
C VAL A 3 -12.82 -14.00 -6.31
N GLU A 4 -11.61 -14.07 -5.76
CA GLU A 4 -11.16 -13.12 -4.74
C GLU A 4 -11.21 -11.72 -5.34
N HIS A 5 -12.20 -10.91 -4.95
CA HIS A 5 -12.32 -9.51 -5.33
C HIS A 5 -11.23 -8.68 -4.63
N LYS A 6 -10.00 -8.77 -5.12
CA LYS A 6 -8.92 -7.87 -4.70
C LYS A 6 -9.09 -6.55 -5.43
N THR A 7 -9.43 -5.50 -4.69
CA THR A 7 -9.43 -4.14 -5.23
C THR A 7 -8.04 -3.56 -5.03
N PRO A 8 -7.22 -3.40 -6.09
CA PRO A 8 -5.87 -2.89 -5.94
C PRO A 8 -5.90 -1.38 -5.62
N ILE A 9 -5.24 -1.00 -4.55
CA ILE A 9 -4.96 0.37 -4.15
C ILE A 9 -3.56 0.76 -4.65
N ASP A 10 -3.47 1.82 -5.45
CA ASP A 10 -2.21 2.52 -5.75
C ASP A 10 -2.16 3.82 -4.93
N MET A 11 -1.19 3.92 -4.02
CA MET A 11 -1.05 5.05 -3.11
C MET A 11 0.41 5.49 -2.92
N GLN A 12 0.61 6.75 -2.54
CA GLN A 12 1.91 7.26 -2.10
C GLN A 12 1.88 7.53 -0.60
N ILE A 13 2.83 6.96 0.13
CA ILE A 13 2.99 7.19 1.57
C ILE A 13 4.28 7.96 1.86
N ARG A 14 4.23 8.85 2.85
CA ARG A 14 5.41 9.53 3.39
C ARG A 14 5.72 8.96 4.77
N ILE A 15 6.90 8.38 4.93
CA ILE A 15 7.40 7.91 6.22
C ILE A 15 8.34 8.98 6.77
N VAL A 16 8.05 9.44 7.99
CA VAL A 16 8.91 10.34 8.76
C VAL A 16 9.76 9.47 9.69
N LYS A 17 11.07 9.50 9.50
CA LYS A 17 12.02 8.75 10.32
C LYS A 17 12.24 9.42 11.68
N SER A 18 12.85 8.69 12.61
CA SER A 18 13.19 9.18 13.95
C SER A 18 14.18 10.36 13.94
N ASP A 19 14.99 10.49 12.88
CA ASP A 19 15.93 11.60 12.67
C ASP A 19 15.28 12.82 11.98
N GLY A 20 13.97 12.75 11.68
CA GLY A 20 13.24 13.79 10.97
C GLY A 20 13.35 13.74 9.45
N GLU A 21 14.10 12.79 8.86
CA GLU A 21 14.16 12.62 7.41
C GLU A 21 12.79 12.11 6.88
N HIS A 22 12.35 12.68 5.76
CA HIS A 22 11.12 12.26 5.08
C HIS A 22 11.46 11.39 3.87
N GLN A 23 10.80 10.25 3.74
CA GLN A 23 10.94 9.38 2.57
C GLN A 23 9.58 9.04 1.96
N VAL A 24 9.49 9.13 0.63
CA VAL A 24 8.28 8.83 -0.12
C VAL A 24 8.37 7.43 -0.72
N TYR A 25 7.31 6.65 -0.54
CA TYR A 25 7.18 5.30 -1.05
C TYR A 25 5.96 5.21 -1.96
N LYS A 26 6.08 4.41 -3.02
CA LYS A 26 4.92 3.95 -3.79
C LYS A 26 4.45 2.63 -3.19
N CYS A 27 3.18 2.54 -2.84
CA CYS A 27 2.58 1.35 -2.27
C CYS A 27 1.53 0.79 -3.22
N LEU A 28 1.61 -0.51 -3.47
CA LEU A 28 0.55 -1.29 -4.09
C LEU A 28 -0.01 -2.21 -3.01
N ALA A 29 -1.30 -2.10 -2.74
CA ALA A 29 -1.97 -2.87 -1.71
C ALA A 29 -3.27 -3.49 -2.22
N ASP A 30 -3.66 -4.61 -1.64
CA ASP A 30 -4.97 -5.22 -1.82
C ASP A 30 -5.80 -5.01 -0.55
N VAL A 31 -7.11 -4.95 -0.73
CA VAL A 31 -8.10 -4.88 0.35
C VAL A 31 -8.71 -6.27 0.54
N GLU A 32 -8.70 -6.74 1.79
CA GLU A 32 -9.39 -7.93 2.22
C GLU A 32 -10.70 -7.52 2.92
N LEU A 33 -11.80 -8.09 2.46
CA LEU A 33 -13.14 -7.84 3.00
C LEU A 33 -13.55 -9.01 3.91
N ASP A 34 -14.35 -8.70 4.94
CA ASP A 34 -15.01 -9.72 5.76
C ASP A 34 -16.30 -10.27 5.11
N ASP A 35 -16.97 -11.21 5.78
CA ASP A 35 -18.21 -11.83 5.30
C ASP A 35 -19.39 -10.84 5.14
N ASN A 36 -19.29 -9.63 5.71
CA ASN A 36 -20.27 -8.55 5.58
C ASN A 36 -19.84 -7.50 4.54
N GLU A 37 -18.86 -7.85 3.69
CA GLU A 37 -18.25 -6.96 2.68
C GLU A 37 -17.63 -5.69 3.28
N GLN A 38 -17.26 -5.70 4.58
CA GLN A 38 -16.56 -4.61 5.23
C GLN A 38 -15.04 -4.79 5.14
N VAL A 39 -14.29 -3.69 5.14
CA VAL A 39 -12.83 -3.75 5.12
C VAL A 39 -12.30 -4.36 6.43
N SER A 40 -11.66 -5.52 6.32
CA SER A 40 -11.01 -6.22 7.44
C SER A 40 -9.52 -5.85 7.51
N PHE A 41 -8.83 -5.89 6.37
CA PHE A 41 -7.39 -5.67 6.31
C PHE A 41 -6.97 -5.04 4.97
N VAL A 42 -5.86 -4.30 4.98
CA VAL A 42 -5.20 -3.80 3.77
C VAL A 42 -3.75 -4.26 3.79
N ALA A 43 -3.39 -5.11 2.83
CA ALA A 43 -2.06 -5.73 2.72
C ALA A 43 -1.34 -5.16 1.50
N GLY A 44 -0.14 -4.61 1.67
CA GLY A 44 0.58 -4.04 0.53
C GLY A 44 2.08 -4.12 0.62
N VAL A 45 2.71 -3.96 -0.54
CA VAL A 45 4.15 -3.84 -0.66
C VAL A 45 4.50 -2.39 -1.01
N SER A 46 5.30 -1.78 -0.16
CA SER A 46 5.83 -0.44 -0.37
C SER A 46 7.24 -0.49 -0.95
N LYS A 47 7.49 0.27 -2.02
CA LYS A 47 8.82 0.44 -2.60
C LYS A 47 9.27 1.89 -2.42
N ASN A 48 10.50 2.05 -1.91
CA ASN A 48 11.11 3.37 -1.80
C ASN A 48 11.22 3.97 -3.20
N LYS A 49 10.67 5.16 -3.39
CA LYS A 49 10.85 5.90 -4.63
C LYS A 49 12.24 6.53 -4.60
N ARG A 50 13.29 5.71 -4.75
CA ARG A 50 14.60 6.25 -5.15
C ARG A 50 14.35 6.91 -6.50
N ASN A 51 14.65 8.19 -6.62
CA ASN A 51 14.72 8.83 -7.93
C ASN A 51 15.67 7.99 -8.78
N ILE A 52 15.12 7.19 -9.70
CA ILE A 52 15.90 6.63 -10.79
C ILE A 52 16.08 7.81 -11.72
N ALA A 53 17.17 8.56 -11.51
CA ALA A 53 17.66 9.47 -12.53
C ALA A 53 18.05 8.58 -13.72
N ALA A 54 17.28 8.68 -14.79
CA ALA A 54 17.66 8.25 -16.12
C ALA A 54 17.95 9.51 -16.94
#